data_AF-A0A144UY82-F1
#
_entry.id   AF-A0A144UY82-F1
#
_cell.length_a   1.000
_cell.length_b   1.000
_cell.length_c   1.000
_cell.angle_alpha   90.00
_cell.angle_beta   90.00
_cell.angle_gamma   90.00
#
_symmetry.space_group_name_H-M   'P 1'
#
loop_
_entity.id
_entity.type
_entity.pdbx_description
1 polymer ?
#
loop_
_entity_poly.entity_id
_entity_poly.type
_entity_poly.pdbx_seq_one_letter_code
_entity_poly.pdbx_strand_id
1 'polypeptide(L)'
;MNWQPFRGDAPENMTIFSASFPDVSDQWPMKDDAAREIASLDRALKAEPALRPPRVEYDEGGQAVLVPQNRYSEQAFRNRPALAAWRTRLVPSALALFVVQNPLEDRLPDGTKMDSESRQWFIHANDAVGVRSRARVLAALVDKYIHNESENNWISLASGAAIPVLEALREAKLDGQQVYLTLVDKDPVALSWA
;
A
#
# COMPACT_ATOMS: atom_id res chain seq x y z
N MET A 1 2.07 -10.34 21.69
CA MET A 1 1.80 -11.21 20.53
C MET A 1 2.89 -10.87 19.50
N ASN A 2 3.92 -11.71 19.40
CA ASN A 2 5.08 -11.42 18.55
C ASN A 2 4.86 -12.11 17.21
N TRP A 3 4.53 -11.32 16.20
CA TRP A 3 4.52 -11.78 14.81
C TRP A 3 5.95 -12.04 14.36
N GLN A 4 6.29 -13.31 14.14
CA GLN A 4 7.48 -13.67 13.37
C GLN A 4 7.06 -13.97 11.93
N PRO A 5 7.83 -13.52 10.92
CA PRO A 5 7.61 -13.96 9.55
C PRO A 5 7.83 -15.48 9.46
N PHE A 6 6.96 -16.18 8.73
CA PHE A 6 7.20 -17.57 8.35
C PHE A 6 8.51 -17.65 7.55
N ARG A 7 9.53 -18.30 8.12
CA ARG A 7 10.84 -18.59 7.51
C ARG A 7 11.04 -20.11 7.41
N GLY A 8 9.98 -20.85 7.06
CA GLY A 8 10.05 -22.29 6.80
C GLY A 8 10.02 -22.59 5.31
N ASP A 9 10.49 -23.77 4.92
CA ASP A 9 10.13 -24.35 3.63
C ASP A 9 8.62 -24.57 3.60
N ALA A 10 7.97 -24.25 2.48
CA ALA A 10 6.56 -24.56 2.32
C ALA A 10 6.35 -26.07 2.50
N PRO A 11 5.26 -26.52 3.15
CA PRO A 11 4.97 -27.94 3.28
C PRO A 11 5.07 -28.66 1.92
N GLU A 12 5.61 -29.89 1.88
CA GLU A 12 5.80 -30.63 0.62
C GLU A 12 4.49 -30.80 -0.19
N ASN A 13 3.34 -30.71 0.48
CA ASN A 13 2.01 -30.79 -0.12
C ASN A 13 1.40 -29.42 -0.50
N MET A 14 2.15 -28.32 -0.36
CA MET A 14 1.70 -26.98 -0.71
C MET A 14 2.15 -26.61 -2.13
N THR A 15 1.19 -26.45 -3.03
CA THR A 15 1.47 -25.93 -4.38
C THR A 15 1.63 -24.41 -4.32
N ILE A 16 2.83 -23.92 -4.57
CA ILE A 16 3.12 -22.47 -4.68
C ILE A 16 2.97 -22.06 -6.14
N PHE A 17 2.10 -21.07 -6.39
CA PHE A 17 2.01 -20.41 -7.69
C PHE A 17 2.77 -19.08 -7.63
N SER A 18 3.68 -18.87 -8.58
CA SER A 18 4.36 -17.60 -8.77
C SER A 18 3.80 -16.89 -10.00
N ALA A 19 3.50 -15.60 -9.87
CA ALA A 19 3.17 -14.73 -10.99
C ALA A 19 3.99 -13.44 -10.86
N SER A 20 4.37 -12.88 -12.01
CA SER A 20 5.13 -11.63 -12.08
C SER A 20 4.34 -10.65 -12.94
N PHE A 21 4.17 -9.43 -12.43
CA PHE A 21 3.42 -8.37 -13.10
C PHE A 21 4.29 -7.12 -13.16
N PRO A 22 4.23 -6.34 -14.25
CA PRO A 22 4.88 -5.04 -14.29
C PRO A 22 4.23 -4.11 -13.26
N ASP A 23 5.07 -3.36 -12.53
CA ASP A 23 4.66 -2.27 -11.65
C ASP A 23 5.17 -0.94 -12.20
N VAL A 24 4.51 0.16 -11.82
CA VAL A 24 4.99 1.51 -12.16
C VAL A 24 6.43 1.75 -11.71
N SER A 25 6.85 1.15 -10.59
CA SER A 25 8.23 1.24 -10.10
C SER A 25 9.27 0.59 -11.01
N ASP A 26 8.87 -0.27 -11.97
CA ASP A 26 9.81 -0.99 -12.81
C ASP A 26 10.50 -0.08 -13.83
N GLN A 27 9.76 0.88 -14.36
CA GLN A 27 10.20 1.77 -15.45
C GLN A 27 10.31 3.23 -15.02
N TRP A 28 10.03 3.54 -13.75
CA TRP A 28 10.04 4.92 -13.27
C TRP A 28 11.46 5.51 -13.23
N PRO A 29 11.65 6.77 -13.68
CA PRO A 29 12.93 7.46 -13.53
C PRO A 29 13.35 7.53 -12.07
N MET A 30 14.66 7.45 -11.80
CA MET A 30 15.24 7.48 -10.44
C MET A 30 15.02 6.21 -9.58
N LYS A 31 14.49 5.13 -10.16
CA LYS A 31 14.32 3.82 -9.50
C LYS A 31 15.53 3.41 -8.67
N ASP A 32 16.72 3.42 -9.27
CA ASP A 32 17.92 2.91 -8.63
C ASP A 32 18.35 3.76 -7.43
N ASP A 33 18.18 5.08 -7.50
CA ASP A 33 18.55 5.99 -6.42
C ASP A 33 17.55 5.91 -5.26
N ALA A 34 16.25 5.91 -5.56
CA ALA A 34 15.20 5.74 -4.57
C ALA A 34 15.30 4.38 -3.86
N ALA A 35 15.48 3.30 -4.62
CA ALA A 35 15.65 1.96 -4.07
C ALA A 35 16.90 1.87 -3.19
N ARG A 36 18.02 2.47 -3.60
CA ARG A 36 19.27 2.50 -2.81
C ARG A 36 19.08 3.25 -1.51
N GLU A 37 18.42 4.42 -1.53
CA GLU A 37 18.12 5.20 -0.33
C GLU A 37 17.24 4.42 0.64
N ILE A 38 16.10 3.91 0.16
CA ILE A 38 15.14 3.15 0.98
C ILE A 38 15.81 1.91 1.58
N ALA A 39 16.58 1.15 0.79
CA ALA A 39 17.30 -0.03 1.28
C ALA A 39 18.39 0.32 2.29
N SER A 40 19.05 1.48 2.14
CA SER A 40 20.03 1.97 3.11
C SER A 40 19.38 2.29 4.46
N LEU A 41 18.25 2.99 4.43
CA LEU A 41 17.48 3.32 5.62
C LEU A 41 16.92 2.07 6.31
N ASP A 42 16.37 1.12 5.55
CA ASP A 42 15.89 -0.16 6.08
C ASP A 42 17.00 -0.96 6.79
N ARG A 43 18.19 -1.08 6.16
CA ARG A 43 19.33 -1.74 6.79
C ARG A 43 19.76 -1.04 8.08
N ALA A 44 19.78 0.29 8.08
CA ALA A 44 20.20 1.06 9.25
C ALA A 44 19.21 0.92 10.42
N LEU A 45 17.91 0.98 10.14
CA LEU A 45 16.85 0.76 11.13
C LEU A 45 16.90 -0.67 11.71
N LYS A 46 17.19 -1.68 10.88
CA LYS A 46 17.37 -3.07 11.33
C LYS A 46 18.62 -3.26 12.19
N ALA A 47 19.69 -2.51 11.95
CA ALA A 47 20.93 -2.58 12.73
C ALA A 47 20.79 -1.97 14.13
N GLU A 48 19.84 -1.06 14.34
CA GLU A 48 19.61 -0.39 15.62
C GLU A 48 18.15 -0.56 16.10
N PRO A 49 17.75 -1.74 16.61
CA PRO A 49 16.36 -2.02 16.99
C PRO A 49 15.78 -1.15 18.11
N ALA A 50 16.64 -0.44 18.86
CA ALA A 50 16.24 0.47 19.92
C ALA A 50 15.71 1.82 19.40
N LEU A 51 15.92 2.11 18.11
CA LEU A 51 15.44 3.35 17.50
C LEU A 51 13.91 3.41 17.51
N ARG A 52 13.39 4.56 17.93
CA ARG A 52 11.93 4.80 17.96
C ARG A 52 11.45 5.33 16.61
N PRO A 53 10.23 4.99 16.17
CA PRO A 53 9.63 5.57 14.97
C PRO A 53 9.33 7.06 15.18
N PRO A 54 9.17 7.85 14.10
CA PRO A 54 8.76 9.25 14.23
C PRO A 54 7.39 9.35 14.93
N ARG A 55 7.20 10.42 15.72
CA ARG A 55 5.95 10.72 16.41
C ARG A 55 5.15 11.74 15.62
N VAL A 56 3.82 11.70 15.78
CA VAL A 56 2.96 12.80 15.35
C VAL A 56 2.62 13.59 16.61
N GLU A 57 2.96 14.88 16.58
CA GLU A 57 2.66 15.84 17.64
C GLU A 57 1.80 16.96 17.05
N TYR A 58 1.24 17.84 17.88
CA TYR A 58 0.43 18.97 17.44
C TYR A 58 1.15 20.25 17.81
N ASP A 59 1.28 21.18 16.87
CA ASP A 59 1.82 22.51 17.16
C ASP A 59 0.80 23.38 17.91
N GLU A 60 1.20 24.61 18.26
CA GLU A 60 0.35 25.57 18.98
C GLU A 60 -0.94 25.93 18.22
N GLY A 61 -0.95 25.76 16.89
CA GLY A 61 -2.12 25.96 16.02
C GLY A 61 -3.02 24.73 15.89
N GLY A 62 -2.67 23.61 16.55
CA GLY A 62 -3.39 22.35 16.43
C GLY A 62 -3.11 21.59 15.13
N GLN A 63 -2.08 21.97 14.38
CA GLN A 63 -1.69 21.26 13.17
C GLN A 63 -0.78 20.08 13.51
N ALA A 64 -1.10 18.91 12.94
CA ALA A 64 -0.30 17.71 13.12
C ALA A 64 1.06 17.83 12.41
N VAL A 65 2.13 17.69 13.19
CA VAL A 65 3.53 17.74 12.76
C VAL A 65 4.24 16.43 13.03
N LEU A 66 5.13 16.05 12.11
CA LEU A 66 5.94 14.85 12.25
C LEU A 66 7.24 15.20 12.97
N VAL A 67 7.51 14.51 14.08
CA VAL A 67 8.71 14.69 14.89
C VAL A 67 9.61 13.47 14.73
N PRO A 68 10.72 13.58 13.98
CA PRO A 68 11.74 12.54 13.91
C PRO A 68 12.25 12.18 15.31
N GLN A 69 12.50 10.90 15.55
CA GLN A 69 13.08 10.42 16.83
C GLN A 69 14.52 9.93 16.65
N ASN A 70 15.02 9.95 15.42
CA ASN A 70 16.38 9.57 15.06
C ASN A 70 16.74 10.12 13.67
N ARG A 71 18.04 10.15 13.35
CA ARG A 71 18.57 10.66 12.06
C ARG A 71 18.00 9.97 10.83
N TYR A 72 17.64 8.69 10.90
CA TYR A 72 17.11 7.95 9.75
C TYR A 72 15.65 8.32 9.49
N SER A 73 14.84 8.49 10.54
CA SER A 73 13.50 9.06 10.41
C SER A 73 13.56 10.50 9.89
N GLU A 74 14.53 11.30 10.35
CA GLU A 74 14.69 12.66 9.83
C GLU A 74 15.04 12.64 8.33
N GLN A 75 15.99 11.80 7.94
CA GLN A 75 16.39 11.61 6.55
C GLN A 75 15.23 11.12 5.67
N ALA A 76 14.41 10.19 6.16
CA ALA A 76 13.29 9.63 5.41
C ALA A 76 12.24 10.69 5.04
N PHE A 77 12.02 11.71 5.87
CA PHE A 77 11.01 12.74 5.62
C PHE A 77 11.59 14.09 5.17
N ARG A 78 12.92 14.26 5.19
CA ARG A 78 13.60 15.49 4.75
C ARG A 78 13.24 15.80 3.29
N ASN A 79 12.80 17.02 3.04
CA ASN A 79 12.37 17.52 1.73
C ASN A 79 11.19 16.75 1.10
N ARG A 80 10.39 16.03 1.90
CA ARG A 80 9.24 15.24 1.43
C ARG A 80 7.93 15.71 2.10
N PRO A 81 7.48 16.94 1.80
CA PRO A 81 6.30 17.52 2.44
C PRO A 81 5.03 16.70 2.21
N ALA A 82 4.80 16.12 1.01
CA ALA A 82 3.64 15.27 0.78
C ALA A 82 3.72 13.95 1.57
N LEU A 83 4.91 13.35 1.72
CA LEU A 83 5.10 12.15 2.53
C LEU A 83 4.84 12.44 4.02
N ALA A 84 5.32 13.58 4.53
CA ALA A 84 5.06 14.01 5.89
C ALA A 84 3.55 14.26 6.12
N ALA A 85 2.91 14.98 5.21
CA ALA A 85 1.47 15.22 5.18
C ALA A 85 0.64 13.93 5.20
N TRP A 86 0.99 12.97 4.34
CA TRP A 86 0.38 11.64 4.31
C TRP A 86 0.50 10.96 5.68
N ARG A 87 1.70 10.98 6.27
CA ARG A 87 1.96 10.33 7.56
C ARG A 87 1.22 10.98 8.72
N THR A 88 1.04 12.31 8.72
CA THR A 88 0.44 13.04 9.85
C THR A 88 -1.07 13.19 9.75
N ARG A 89 -1.63 13.21 8.53
CA ARG A 89 -3.06 13.53 8.32
C ARG A 89 -3.88 12.38 7.75
N LEU A 90 -3.26 11.41 7.07
CA LEU A 90 -3.99 10.31 6.45
C LEU A 90 -3.77 8.98 7.17
N VAL A 91 -2.62 8.76 7.82
CA VAL A 91 -2.36 7.53 8.59
C VAL A 91 -2.90 7.68 10.02
N PRO A 92 -3.69 6.74 10.57
CA PRO A 92 -4.03 5.40 10.03
C PRO A 92 -5.48 5.31 9.51
N SER A 93 -5.80 5.92 8.36
CA SER A 93 -7.10 5.77 7.69
C SER A 93 -6.96 5.02 6.37
N ALA A 94 -8.08 4.52 5.83
CA ALA A 94 -8.10 3.91 4.50
C ALA A 94 -7.60 4.85 3.38
N LEU A 95 -7.75 6.18 3.56
CA LEU A 95 -7.27 7.19 2.61
C LEU A 95 -5.74 7.18 2.46
N ALA A 96 -5.00 6.68 3.46
CA ALA A 96 -3.56 6.53 3.34
C ALA A 96 -3.15 5.55 2.23
N LEU A 97 -4.01 4.59 1.88
CA LEU A 97 -3.73 3.62 0.82
C LEU A 97 -3.91 4.20 -0.58
N PHE A 98 -4.72 5.25 -0.73
CA PHE A 98 -5.04 5.83 -2.04
C PHE A 98 -3.80 6.20 -2.85
N VAL A 99 -2.88 6.97 -2.24
CA VAL A 99 -1.64 7.42 -2.91
C VAL A 99 -0.63 6.29 -3.13
N VAL A 100 -0.71 5.25 -2.29
CA VAL A 100 0.13 4.06 -2.42
C VAL A 100 -0.32 3.23 -3.63
N GLN A 101 -1.64 3.15 -3.85
CA GLN A 101 -2.24 2.46 -4.98
C GLN A 101 -2.15 3.28 -6.27
N ASN A 102 -2.26 4.60 -6.17
CA ASN A 102 -2.27 5.55 -7.29
C ASN A 102 -1.14 6.58 -7.14
N PRO A 103 0.14 6.18 -7.22
CA PRO A 103 1.26 7.08 -6.93
C PRO A 103 1.51 8.15 -8.00
N LEU A 104 0.80 8.07 -9.14
CA LEU A 104 0.88 9.05 -10.22
C LEU A 104 -0.08 10.24 -10.03
N GLU A 105 -0.95 10.19 -9.03
CA GLU A 105 -1.81 11.30 -8.69
C GLU A 105 -1.00 12.55 -8.32
N ASP A 106 -1.53 13.71 -8.69
CA ASP A 106 -0.88 15.00 -8.43
C ASP A 106 -1.16 15.54 -7.03
N ARG A 107 -2.11 14.93 -6.31
CA ARG A 107 -2.51 15.35 -4.97
C ARG A 107 -2.83 14.16 -4.08
N LEU A 108 -2.59 14.36 -2.79
CA LEU A 108 -3.18 13.52 -1.75
C LEU A 108 -4.70 13.74 -1.68
N PRO A 109 -5.47 12.81 -1.08
CA PRO A 109 -6.92 12.95 -0.87
C PRO A 109 -7.34 14.25 -0.14
N ASP A 110 -6.46 14.81 0.69
CA ASP A 110 -6.69 16.08 1.40
C ASP A 110 -6.37 17.34 0.55
N GLY A 111 -6.03 17.16 -0.73
CA GLY A 111 -5.70 18.23 -1.67
C GLY A 111 -4.22 18.63 -1.71
N THR A 112 -3.37 18.07 -0.85
CA THR A 112 -1.94 18.42 -0.77
C THR A 112 -1.23 18.02 -2.03
N LYS A 113 -0.50 18.97 -2.62
CA LYS A 113 0.25 18.77 -3.85
C LYS A 113 1.35 17.72 -3.65
N MET A 114 1.44 16.78 -4.58
CA MET A 114 2.51 15.80 -4.65
C MET A 114 3.81 16.46 -5.10
N ASP A 115 4.86 16.35 -4.29
CA ASP A 115 6.22 16.72 -4.66
C ASP A 115 6.98 15.50 -5.23
N SER A 116 8.03 15.75 -6.01
CA SER A 116 8.79 14.70 -6.70
C SER A 116 9.47 13.74 -5.72
N GLU A 117 10.06 14.25 -4.64
CA GLU A 117 10.79 13.45 -3.65
C GLU A 117 9.86 12.52 -2.87
N SER A 118 8.67 12.99 -2.50
CA SER A 118 7.63 12.16 -1.89
C SER A 118 7.09 11.12 -2.87
N ARG A 119 6.89 11.49 -4.14
CA ARG A 119 6.40 10.56 -5.17
C ARG A 119 7.32 9.36 -5.33
N GLN A 120 8.65 9.58 -5.31
CA GLN A 120 9.62 8.48 -5.39
C GLN A 120 9.40 7.43 -4.29
N TRP A 121 9.04 7.86 -3.07
CA TRP A 121 8.75 6.94 -1.97
C TRP A 121 7.44 6.18 -2.16
N PHE A 122 6.37 6.83 -2.63
CA PHE A 122 5.11 6.14 -2.93
C PHE A 122 5.22 5.15 -4.10
N ILE A 123 6.15 5.39 -5.03
CA ILE A 123 6.43 4.47 -6.13
C ILE A 123 7.31 3.31 -5.65
N HIS A 124 8.43 3.58 -4.98
CA HIS A 124 9.49 2.58 -4.79
C HIS A 124 9.51 1.89 -3.43
N ALA A 125 8.75 2.36 -2.43
CA ALA A 125 8.70 1.65 -1.15
C ALA A 125 8.16 0.22 -1.33
N ASN A 126 8.81 -0.77 -0.69
CA ASN A 126 8.42 -2.18 -0.81
C ASN A 126 6.95 -2.41 -0.43
N ASP A 127 6.48 -1.78 0.64
CA ASP A 127 5.08 -1.87 1.06
C ASP A 127 4.14 -1.29 -0.01
N ALA A 128 4.58 -0.26 -0.73
CA ALA A 128 3.79 0.35 -1.79
C ALA A 128 3.67 -0.55 -3.02
N VAL A 129 4.79 -1.10 -3.47
CA VAL A 129 4.83 -2.12 -4.53
C VAL A 129 3.99 -3.33 -4.13
N GLY A 130 4.13 -3.79 -2.88
CA GLY A 130 3.34 -4.88 -2.32
C GLY A 130 1.84 -4.58 -2.30
N VAL A 131 1.44 -3.37 -1.93
CA VAL A 131 0.03 -2.96 -1.93
C VAL A 131 -0.57 -2.97 -3.33
N ARG A 132 0.16 -2.48 -4.34
CA ARG A 132 -0.29 -2.49 -5.75
C ARG A 132 -0.29 -3.90 -6.35
N SER A 133 0.67 -4.75 -5.98
CA SER A 133 0.72 -6.13 -6.48
C SER A 133 -0.46 -6.98 -6.02
N ARG A 134 -1.09 -6.67 -4.87
CA ARG A 134 -2.29 -7.37 -4.38
C ARG A 134 -3.43 -7.40 -5.40
N ALA A 135 -3.68 -6.30 -6.09
CA ALA A 135 -4.73 -6.24 -7.11
C ALA A 135 -4.44 -7.19 -8.28
N ARG A 136 -3.18 -7.24 -8.72
CA ARG A 136 -2.73 -8.13 -9.81
C ARG A 136 -2.78 -9.60 -9.41
N VAL A 137 -2.31 -9.93 -8.21
CA VAL A 137 -2.39 -11.29 -7.69
C VAL A 137 -3.85 -11.73 -7.57
N LEU A 138 -4.73 -10.87 -7.04
CA LEU A 138 -6.15 -11.17 -6.95
C LEU A 138 -6.75 -11.38 -8.34
N ALA A 139 -6.47 -10.50 -9.30
CA ALA A 139 -6.92 -10.64 -10.70
C ALA A 139 -6.52 -11.98 -11.31
N ALA A 140 -5.28 -12.43 -11.10
CA ALA A 140 -4.83 -13.73 -11.58
C ALA A 140 -5.51 -14.92 -10.87
N LEU A 141 -5.86 -14.77 -9.59
CA LEU A 141 -6.67 -15.78 -8.89
C LEU A 141 -8.10 -15.80 -9.44
N VAL A 142 -8.68 -14.64 -9.77
CA VAL A 142 -10.01 -14.55 -10.38
C VAL A 142 -10.02 -15.28 -11.72
N ASP A 143 -9.10 -14.95 -12.63
CA ASP A 143 -9.00 -15.57 -13.96
C ASP A 143 -8.82 -17.09 -13.87
N LYS A 144 -8.09 -17.56 -12.86
CA LYS A 144 -7.80 -18.98 -12.68
C LYS A 144 -8.92 -19.80 -12.05
N TYR A 145 -9.68 -19.23 -11.12
CA TYR A 145 -10.59 -20.00 -10.27
C TYR A 145 -12.06 -19.61 -10.42
N ILE A 146 -12.33 -18.47 -11.03
CA ILE A 146 -13.68 -17.95 -11.19
C ILE A 146 -14.06 -18.12 -12.65
N HIS A 147 -15.11 -18.89 -12.88
CA HIS A 147 -15.57 -19.27 -14.21
C HIS A 147 -17.09 -19.08 -14.30
N ASN A 148 -17.59 -19.06 -15.53
CA ASN A 148 -19.01 -18.79 -15.81
C ASN A 148 -19.99 -19.86 -15.28
N GLU A 149 -19.51 -20.90 -14.60
CA GLU A 149 -20.32 -22.01 -14.08
C GLU A 149 -20.69 -21.85 -12.60
N SER A 150 -20.18 -20.83 -11.90
CA SER A 150 -20.42 -20.59 -10.47
C SER A 150 -21.28 -19.34 -10.19
N GLU A 151 -22.06 -19.37 -9.10
CA GLU A 151 -22.61 -18.15 -8.50
C GLU A 151 -21.46 -17.29 -7.93
N ASN A 152 -21.38 -16.02 -8.35
CA ASN A 152 -20.29 -15.13 -7.95
C ASN A 152 -20.69 -14.26 -6.74
N ASN A 153 -20.73 -14.88 -5.56
CA ASN A 153 -20.93 -14.19 -4.29
C ASN A 153 -19.57 -13.95 -3.60
N TRP A 154 -19.18 -12.68 -3.47
CA TRP A 154 -17.88 -12.25 -2.96
C TRP A 154 -18.06 -11.50 -1.65
N ILE A 155 -17.19 -11.79 -0.68
CA ILE A 155 -17.13 -11.07 0.58
C ILE A 155 -15.69 -10.58 0.76
N SER A 156 -15.52 -9.27 0.91
CA SER A 156 -14.25 -8.66 1.28
C SER A 156 -14.32 -8.19 2.73
N LEU A 157 -13.51 -8.79 3.59
CA LEU A 157 -13.42 -8.47 5.02
C LEU A 157 -12.23 -7.56 5.27
N ALA A 158 -12.42 -6.54 6.14
CA ALA A 158 -11.47 -5.44 6.28
C ALA A 158 -11.14 -4.84 4.90
N SER A 159 -12.20 -4.55 4.14
CA SER A 159 -12.11 -4.27 2.71
C SER A 159 -11.32 -3.01 2.39
N GLY A 160 -11.14 -2.09 3.35
CA GLY A 160 -10.74 -0.73 3.06
C GLY A 160 -11.69 -0.12 2.03
N ALA A 161 -11.12 0.68 1.11
CA ALA A 161 -11.83 1.18 -0.08
C ALA A 161 -12.02 0.12 -1.19
N ALA A 162 -11.80 -1.16 -0.90
CA ALA A 162 -12.00 -2.31 -1.80
C ALA A 162 -11.28 -2.27 -3.17
N ILE A 163 -10.37 -1.32 -3.39
CA ILE A 163 -9.69 -1.10 -4.69
C ILE A 163 -9.15 -2.41 -5.31
N PRO A 164 -8.38 -3.28 -4.61
CA PRO A 164 -7.88 -4.49 -5.24
C PRO A 164 -8.97 -5.44 -5.72
N VAL A 165 -10.09 -5.52 -4.99
CA VAL A 165 -11.23 -6.39 -5.33
C VAL A 165 -11.98 -5.82 -6.53
N LEU A 166 -12.24 -4.53 -6.55
CA LEU A 166 -12.92 -3.85 -7.65
C LEU A 166 -12.07 -3.90 -8.93
N GLU A 167 -10.76 -3.68 -8.84
CA GLU A 167 -9.85 -3.80 -9.99
C GLU A 167 -9.80 -5.23 -10.54
N ALA A 168 -9.72 -6.23 -9.65
CA ALA A 168 -9.70 -7.63 -10.05
C ALA A 168 -11.01 -8.06 -10.73
N LEU A 169 -12.16 -7.62 -10.20
CA LEU A 169 -13.46 -7.87 -10.82
C LEU A 169 -13.62 -7.17 -12.17
N ARG A 170 -13.10 -5.94 -12.31
CA ARG A 170 -13.11 -5.21 -13.58
C ARG A 170 -12.31 -5.92 -14.67
N GLU A 171 -11.21 -6.57 -14.31
CA GLU A 171 -10.37 -7.34 -15.25
C GLU A 171 -10.88 -8.78 -15.47
N ALA A 172 -11.87 -9.23 -14.69
CA ALA A 172 -12.38 -10.58 -14.77
C ALA A 172 -13.23 -10.81 -16.03
N LYS A 173 -13.03 -11.97 -16.68
CA LYS A 173 -13.81 -12.39 -17.85
C LYS A 173 -15.07 -13.14 -17.40
N LEU A 174 -16.04 -12.37 -16.90
CA LEU A 174 -17.32 -12.88 -16.43
C LEU A 174 -18.39 -12.50 -17.47
N ASP A 175 -18.59 -13.35 -18.47
CA ASP A 175 -19.42 -13.07 -19.65
C ASP A 175 -20.90 -12.84 -19.28
N GLY A 176 -21.25 -11.59 -18.94
CA GLY A 176 -22.61 -11.19 -18.58
C GLY A 176 -23.09 -11.71 -17.22
N GLN A 177 -22.20 -12.26 -16.38
CA GLN A 177 -22.59 -12.76 -15.07
C GLN A 177 -22.74 -11.64 -14.05
N GLN A 178 -23.77 -11.76 -13.21
CA GLN A 178 -23.96 -10.88 -12.07
C GLN A 178 -23.02 -11.30 -10.92
N VAL A 179 -22.25 -10.33 -10.42
CA VAL A 179 -21.41 -10.49 -9.22
C VAL A 179 -22.07 -9.77 -8.06
N TYR A 180 -22.23 -10.47 -6.93
CA TYR A 180 -22.69 -9.88 -5.69
C TYR A 180 -21.48 -9.66 -4.78
N LEU A 181 -21.13 -8.40 -4.53
CA LEU A 181 -20.00 -8.03 -3.69
C LEU A 181 -20.50 -7.46 -2.36
N THR A 182 -20.14 -8.11 -1.27
CA THR A 182 -20.34 -7.61 0.10
C THR A 182 -19.03 -7.08 0.65
N LEU A 183 -19.00 -5.80 1.01
CA LEU A 183 -17.85 -5.15 1.62
C LEU A 183 -18.09 -4.96 3.12
N VAL A 184 -17.15 -5.41 3.92
CA VAL A 184 -17.22 -5.32 5.39
C VAL A 184 -15.98 -4.62 5.89
N ASP A 185 -16.16 -3.42 6.43
CA ASP A 185 -15.13 -2.69 7.14
C ASP A 185 -15.70 -2.00 8.39
N LYS A 186 -14.85 -1.80 9.39
CA LYS A 186 -15.21 -1.04 10.59
C LYS A 186 -15.08 0.46 10.36
N ASP A 187 -14.25 0.88 9.41
CA ASP A 187 -14.05 2.28 9.05
C ASP A 187 -15.12 2.74 8.05
N PRO A 188 -16.09 3.59 8.46
CA PRO A 188 -17.12 4.09 7.56
C PRO A 188 -16.57 4.98 6.43
N VAL A 189 -15.39 5.61 6.62
CA VAL A 189 -14.73 6.39 5.57
C VAL A 189 -14.19 5.47 4.50
N ALA A 190 -13.71 4.28 4.88
CA ALA A 190 -13.25 3.28 3.92
C ALA A 190 -14.40 2.80 3.02
N LEU A 191 -15.56 2.51 3.62
CA LEU A 191 -16.75 2.05 2.90
C LEU A 191 -17.37 3.11 2.00
N SER A 192 -17.30 4.40 2.38
CA SER A 192 -17.81 5.48 1.52
C SER A 192 -16.94 5.76 0.29
N TRP A 193 -15.73 5.19 0.25
CA TRP A 193 -14.76 5.32 -0.84
C TRP A 193 -14.68 4.09 -1.74
N ALA A 194 -15.39 3.01 -1.42
CA ALA A 194 -15.51 1.81 -2.24
C ALA A 194 -16.61 1.96 -3.29
#